data_AF-A0A813K0S3-F1
#
_entry.id   AF-A0A813K0S3-F1
#
_cell.length_a   1.000
_cell.length_b   1.000
_cell.length_c   1.000
_cell.angle_alpha   90.00
_cell.angle_beta   90.00
_cell.angle_gamma   90.00
#
_symmetry.space_group_name_H-M   'P 1'
#
loop_
_entity.id
_entity.type
_entity.pdbx_description
1 polymer ?
#
loop_
_entity_poly.entity_id
_entity_poly.type
_entity_poly.pdbx_seq_one_letter_code
_entity_poly.pdbx_strand_id
1 'polypeptide(L)'
;RWPVGGAAAMGAGVAKCLERCVSDVGPGSAWAQKDLGPTLRRFFGAYVNGDIWALYRRYKQVDSHNCGYVGYEELPEIVQLPEFNLLFLWDAFSHQNSLFEGRELLIIVCIFSSASLAEKCRFLLTLHDASHSGTITGAE
;
A
#
# COMPACT_ATOMS: atom_id res chain seq x y z
N ARG A 1 12.98 16.08 30.64
CA ARG A 1 13.84 15.73 29.49
C ARG A 1 13.58 14.28 29.15
N TRP A 2 12.75 14.02 28.13
CA TRP A 2 12.47 12.66 27.65
C TRP A 2 13.66 12.14 26.84
N PRO A 3 14.00 10.83 26.92
CA PRO A 3 15.14 10.29 26.20
C PRO A 3 14.82 10.21 24.70
N VAL A 4 15.63 10.87 23.88
CA VAL A 4 15.48 11.04 22.43
C VAL A 4 15.97 9.78 21.65
N GLY A 5 16.17 8.64 22.32
CA GLY A 5 16.87 7.47 21.74
C GLY A 5 16.02 6.44 21.00
N GLY A 6 14.69 6.40 21.20
CA GLY A 6 13.84 5.31 20.68
C GLY A 6 13.30 5.52 19.26
N ALA A 7 13.09 6.77 18.84
CA ALA A 7 12.45 7.08 17.56
C ALA A 7 13.34 6.74 16.34
N ALA A 8 14.66 6.93 16.45
CA ALA A 8 15.60 6.64 15.37
C ALA A 8 15.76 5.13 15.11
N ALA A 9 15.71 4.30 16.15
CA ALA A 9 15.83 2.85 16.03
C ALA A 9 14.58 2.21 15.40
N MET A 10 13.38 2.69 15.76
CA MET A 10 12.13 2.25 15.12
C MET A 10 12.04 2.73 13.65
N GLY A 11 12.46 3.96 13.36
CA GLY A 11 12.52 4.48 11.99
C GLY A 11 13.45 3.68 11.09
N ALA A 12 14.62 3.27 11.58
CA ALA A 12 15.56 2.42 10.86
C ALA A 12 15.03 0.99 10.67
N GLY A 13 14.32 0.43 11.66
CA GLY A 13 13.68 -0.88 11.54
C GLY A 13 12.57 -0.90 10.48
N VAL A 14 11.68 0.10 10.51
CA VAL A 14 10.62 0.24 9.51
C VAL A 14 11.20 0.50 8.12
N ALA A 15 12.20 1.38 7.98
CA ALA A 15 12.87 1.63 6.71
C ALA A 15 13.53 0.36 6.14
N LYS A 16 14.15 -0.46 6.99
CA LYS A 16 14.80 -1.72 6.59
C LYS A 16 13.80 -2.83 6.26
N CYS A 17 12.63 -2.84 6.89
CA CYS A 17 11.52 -3.71 6.49
C CYS A 17 10.91 -3.25 5.16
N LEU A 18 10.75 -1.94 4.96
CA LEU A 18 10.30 -1.38 3.69
C LEU A 18 11.29 -1.65 2.54
N GLU A 19 12.60 -1.58 2.79
CA GLU A 19 13.65 -1.98 1.83
C GLU A 19 13.56 -3.45 1.42
N ARG A 20 13.03 -4.33 2.28
CA ARG A 20 12.79 -5.74 1.93
C ARG A 20 11.52 -5.97 1.12
N CYS A 21 10.53 -5.08 1.27
CA CYS A 21 9.28 -5.14 0.51
C CYS A 21 9.40 -4.51 -0.88
N VAL A 22 10.35 -3.60 -1.08
CA VAL A 22 10.62 -2.99 -2.38
C VAL A 22 11.62 -3.85 -3.12
N SER A 23 11.12 -4.65 -4.07
CA SER A 23 11.96 -5.29 -5.08
C SER A 23 12.84 -4.23 -5.74
N ASP A 24 14.13 -4.55 -5.90
CA ASP A 24 15.19 -3.69 -6.46
C ASP A 24 14.66 -2.56 -7.35
N VAL A 25 14.92 -1.30 -7.00
CA VAL A 25 14.50 -0.11 -7.78
C VAL A 25 15.63 0.35 -8.72
N GLY A 26 16.71 -0.41 -8.79
CA GLY A 26 17.87 -0.10 -9.61
C GLY A 26 17.59 -0.12 -11.11
N PRO A 27 18.49 0.45 -11.93
CA PRO A 27 18.43 0.38 -13.38
C PRO A 27 18.42 -1.10 -13.82
N GLY A 28 17.34 -1.53 -14.46
CA GLY A 28 17.15 -2.93 -14.91
C GLY A 28 16.10 -3.72 -14.14
N SER A 29 15.55 -3.19 -13.06
CA SER A 29 14.41 -3.78 -12.36
C SER A 29 13.11 -3.74 -13.16
N ALA A 30 12.18 -4.65 -12.88
CA ALA A 30 10.83 -4.62 -13.46
C ALA A 30 10.11 -3.28 -13.18
N TRP A 31 10.41 -2.67 -12.02
CA TRP A 31 9.95 -1.33 -11.66
C TRP A 31 10.46 -0.23 -12.59
N ALA A 32 11.76 -0.26 -12.90
CA ALA A 32 12.40 0.71 -13.78
C ALA A 32 12.09 0.47 -15.27
N GLN A 33 11.91 -0.79 -15.69
CA GLN A 33 11.64 -1.13 -17.10
C GLN A 33 10.20 -0.84 -17.54
N LYS A 34 9.23 -0.92 -16.62
CA LYS A 34 7.80 -0.72 -16.92
C LYS A 34 7.27 0.67 -16.56
N ASP A 35 8.12 1.61 -16.14
CA ASP A 35 7.73 2.93 -15.65
C ASP A 35 6.57 2.88 -14.62
N LEU A 36 6.58 1.86 -13.75
CA LEU A 36 5.51 1.64 -12.78
C LEU A 36 5.36 2.84 -11.84
N GLY A 37 6.49 3.35 -11.32
CA GLY A 37 6.50 4.47 -10.37
C GLY A 37 5.84 5.74 -10.91
N PRO A 38 6.28 6.30 -12.06
CA PRO A 38 5.65 7.46 -12.67
C PRO A 38 4.16 7.25 -12.97
N THR A 39 3.78 6.06 -13.43
CA THR A 39 2.40 5.72 -13.78
C THR A 39 1.50 5.65 -12.55
N LEU A 40 1.94 4.98 -11.49
CA LEU A 40 1.23 4.92 -10.20
C LEU A 40 1.11 6.30 -9.56
N ARG A 41 2.11 7.16 -9.71
CA ARG A 41 2.04 8.55 -9.25
C ARG A 41 1.04 9.38 -10.07
N ARG A 42 0.83 9.08 -11.35
CA ARG A 42 -0.26 9.70 -12.14
C ARG A 42 -1.63 9.23 -11.67
N PHE A 43 -1.78 7.98 -11.26
CA PHE A 43 -3.05 7.43 -10.79
C PHE A 43 -3.41 7.94 -9.39
N PHE A 44 -2.46 7.89 -8.45
CA PHE A 44 -2.70 8.12 -7.03
C PHE A 44 -2.17 9.44 -6.52
N GLY A 45 -1.37 10.18 -7.28
CA GLY A 45 -0.74 11.43 -6.80
C GLY A 45 -1.74 12.50 -6.36
N ALA A 46 -2.97 12.47 -6.88
CA ALA A 46 -4.05 13.36 -6.46
C ALA A 46 -4.70 12.98 -5.12
N TYR A 47 -4.46 11.76 -4.62
CA TYR A 47 -5.10 11.26 -3.40
C TYR A 47 -4.50 11.96 -2.18
N VAL A 48 -5.35 12.57 -1.38
CA VAL A 48 -5.00 13.23 -0.13
C VAL A 48 -5.30 12.34 1.07
N ASN A 49 -5.01 12.82 2.28
CA ASN A 49 -5.20 12.06 3.53
C ASN A 49 -6.56 11.36 3.62
N GLY A 50 -7.65 12.05 3.29
CA GLY A 50 -9.01 11.50 3.37
C GLY A 50 -9.28 10.35 2.40
N ASP A 51 -8.67 10.40 1.21
CA ASP A 51 -8.91 9.45 0.13
C ASP A 51 -8.34 8.06 0.45
N ILE A 52 -7.16 8.01 1.08
CA ILE A 52 -6.53 6.75 1.50
C ILE A 52 -7.42 6.01 2.50
N TRP A 53 -7.97 6.74 3.47
CA TRP A 53 -8.90 6.18 4.45
C TRP A 53 -10.25 5.81 3.85
N ALA A 54 -10.73 6.56 2.86
CA ALA A 54 -11.94 6.20 2.13
C ALA A 54 -11.74 4.89 1.36
N LEU A 55 -10.60 4.73 0.70
CA LEU A 55 -10.25 3.53 -0.05
C LEU A 55 -10.11 2.33 0.89
N TYR A 56 -9.48 2.50 2.05
CA TYR A 56 -9.43 1.46 3.09
C TYR A 56 -10.81 1.01 3.57
N ARG A 57 -11.75 1.95 3.78
CA ARG A 57 -13.12 1.61 4.16
C ARG A 57 -13.85 0.84 3.06
N ARG A 58 -13.69 1.24 1.80
CA ARG A 58 -14.26 0.50 0.65
C ARG A 58 -13.68 -0.90 0.56
N TYR A 59 -12.36 -1.03 0.68
CA TYR A 59 -11.69 -2.31 0.73
C TYR A 59 -12.28 -3.22 1.83
N LYS A 60 -12.48 -2.70 3.05
CA LYS A 60 -13.11 -3.46 4.14
C LYS A 60 -14.57 -3.84 3.89
N GLN A 61 -15.29 -3.12 3.03
CA GLN A 61 -16.65 -3.50 2.62
C GLN A 61 -16.64 -4.64 1.61
N VAL A 62 -15.69 -4.59 0.67
CA VAL A 62 -15.50 -5.61 -0.37
C VAL A 62 -14.95 -6.91 0.25
N ASP A 63 -13.89 -6.82 1.07
CA ASP A 63 -13.27 -7.93 1.78
C ASP A 63 -14.07 -8.33 3.05
N SER A 64 -15.38 -8.52 2.89
CA SER A 64 -16.30 -8.85 3.98
C SER A 64 -16.00 -10.21 4.63
N HIS A 65 -15.39 -11.13 3.87
CA HIS A 65 -14.96 -12.44 4.35
C HIS A 65 -13.53 -12.43 4.93
N ASN A 66 -12.85 -11.27 4.92
CA ASN A 66 -11.50 -11.07 5.44
C ASN A 66 -10.50 -12.09 4.88
N CYS A 67 -10.64 -12.41 3.58
CA CYS A 67 -9.76 -13.32 2.87
C CYS A 67 -8.46 -12.65 2.44
N GLY A 68 -8.41 -11.31 2.43
CA GLY A 68 -7.21 -10.53 2.12
C GLY A 68 -6.89 -10.40 0.62
N TYR A 69 -7.70 -11.02 -0.24
CA TYR A 69 -7.52 -11.03 -1.68
C TYR A 69 -8.70 -10.36 -2.37
N VAL A 70 -8.41 -9.68 -3.48
CA VAL A 70 -9.37 -8.93 -4.29
C VAL A 70 -9.36 -9.48 -5.71
N GLY A 71 -10.55 -9.77 -6.24
CA GLY A 71 -10.75 -10.16 -7.63
C GLY A 71 -10.73 -8.97 -8.59
N TYR A 72 -10.61 -9.23 -9.89
CA TYR A 72 -10.59 -8.16 -10.90
C TYR A 72 -11.90 -7.36 -10.88
N GLU A 73 -13.04 -8.04 -10.73
CA GLU A 73 -14.37 -7.43 -10.72
C GLU A 73 -14.60 -6.52 -9.50
N GLU A 74 -13.87 -6.75 -8.41
CA GLU A 74 -14.00 -6.03 -7.15
C GLU A 74 -13.08 -4.78 -7.09
N LEU A 75 -12.01 -4.78 -7.90
CA LEU A 75 -11.04 -3.68 -7.95
C LEU A 75 -11.65 -2.31 -8.31
N PRO A 76 -12.61 -2.20 -9.28
CA PRO A 76 -13.28 -0.94 -9.58
C PRO A 76 -14.01 -0.33 -8.37
N GLU A 77 -14.59 -1.17 -7.50
CA GLU A 77 -15.37 -0.73 -6.34
C GLU A 77 -14.48 -0.03 -5.29
N ILE A 78 -13.21 -0.43 -5.23
CA ILE A 78 -12.23 0.09 -4.28
C ILE A 78 -11.61 1.40 -4.82
N VAL A 79 -10.98 1.33 -6.00
CA VAL A 79 -10.04 2.35 -6.49
C VAL A 79 -10.70 3.37 -7.43
N GLN A 80 -11.88 3.07 -7.97
CA GLN A 80 -12.65 3.97 -8.86
C GLN A 80 -11.82 4.59 -10.00
N LEU A 81 -10.90 3.83 -10.58
CA LEU A 81 -10.12 4.24 -11.73
C LEU A 81 -10.81 3.81 -13.04
N PRO A 82 -10.50 4.48 -14.17
CA PRO A 82 -10.90 4.00 -15.49
C PRO A 82 -10.39 2.58 -15.76
N GLU A 83 -11.16 1.78 -16.50
CA GLU A 83 -10.88 0.38 -16.79
C GLU A 83 -9.45 0.13 -17.30
N PHE A 84 -8.96 0.97 -18.22
CA PHE A 84 -7.58 0.87 -18.74
C PHE A 84 -6.51 0.94 -17.64
N ASN A 85 -6.72 1.78 -16.62
CA ASN A 85 -5.79 1.92 -15.50
C ASN A 85 -5.91 0.72 -14.53
N LEU A 86 -7.10 0.13 -14.40
CA LEU A 86 -7.32 -1.07 -13.61
C LEU A 86 -6.62 -2.28 -14.24
N LEU A 87 -6.68 -2.44 -15.56
CA LEU A 87 -5.94 -3.46 -16.29
C LEU A 87 -4.42 -3.34 -16.07
N PHE A 88 -3.89 -2.11 -16.08
CA PHE A 88 -2.48 -1.87 -15.78
C PHE A 88 -2.12 -2.31 -14.35
N LEU A 89 -2.93 -1.94 -13.36
CA LEU A 89 -2.72 -2.39 -11.97
C LEU A 89 -2.77 -3.91 -11.86
N TRP A 90 -3.75 -4.51 -12.52
CA TRP A 90 -3.93 -5.96 -12.52
C TRP A 90 -2.75 -6.69 -13.15
N ASP A 91 -2.26 -6.28 -14.30
CA ASP A 91 -1.07 -6.88 -14.94
C ASP A 91 0.22 -6.65 -14.13
N ALA A 92 0.29 -5.55 -13.39
CA ALA A 92 1.48 -5.23 -12.58
C ALA A 92 1.57 -6.02 -11.27
N PHE A 93 0.43 -6.35 -10.64
CA PHE A 93 0.40 -6.83 -9.26
C PHE A 93 -0.48 -8.07 -9.02
N SER A 94 -1.18 -8.59 -10.04
CA SER A 94 -1.88 -9.86 -9.89
C SER A 94 -0.90 -11.02 -9.71
N HIS A 95 -1.21 -11.90 -8.77
CA HIS A 95 -0.44 -13.12 -8.51
C HIS A 95 -0.87 -14.25 -9.46
N GLN A 96 -0.16 -15.40 -9.45
CA GLN A 96 -0.37 -16.53 -10.36
C GLN A 96 -1.81 -17.07 -10.44
N ASN A 97 -2.65 -16.79 -9.43
CA ASN A 97 -4.04 -17.23 -9.36
C ASN A 97 -5.06 -16.16 -9.82
N SER A 98 -4.62 -15.08 -10.47
CA SER A 98 -5.49 -13.95 -10.83
C SER A 98 -6.17 -13.35 -9.59
N LEU A 99 -5.42 -13.24 -8.50
CA LEU A 99 -5.84 -12.59 -7.27
C LEU A 99 -4.86 -11.47 -6.94
N PHE A 100 -5.39 -10.36 -6.45
CA PHE A 100 -4.63 -9.20 -6.03
C PHE A 100 -4.62 -9.15 -4.50
N GLU A 101 -3.45 -9.06 -3.87
CA GLU A 101 -3.40 -8.91 -2.41
C GLU A 101 -3.89 -7.51 -2.01
N GLY A 102 -5.01 -7.44 -1.29
CA GLY A 102 -5.65 -6.17 -0.95
C GLY A 102 -4.76 -5.26 -0.10
N ARG A 103 -3.92 -5.86 0.74
CA ARG A 103 -2.93 -5.13 1.55
C ARG A 103 -1.87 -4.47 0.66
N GLU A 104 -1.34 -5.17 -0.34
CA GLU A 104 -0.38 -4.61 -1.29
C GLU A 104 -0.98 -3.41 -2.03
N LEU A 105 -2.24 -3.51 -2.47
CA LEU A 105 -2.96 -2.41 -3.11
C LEU A 105 -2.99 -1.15 -2.23
N LEU A 106 -3.38 -1.31 -0.97
CA LEU A 106 -3.48 -0.21 -0.01
C LEU A 106 -2.12 0.43 0.27
N ILE A 107 -1.06 -0.38 0.36
CA ILE A 107 0.32 0.11 0.52
C ILE A 107 0.74 0.93 -0.70
N ILE A 108 0.48 0.45 -1.92
CA ILE A 108 0.82 1.14 -3.17
C ILE A 108 0.10 2.49 -3.23
N VAL A 109 -1.21 2.53 -3.00
CA VAL A 109 -1.97 3.79 -2.98
C VAL A 109 -1.39 4.75 -1.94
N CYS A 110 -1.12 4.26 -0.73
CA CYS A 110 -0.53 5.06 0.34
C CYS A 110 0.84 5.65 -0.06
N ILE A 111 1.73 4.84 -0.65
CA ILE A 111 3.06 5.29 -1.09
C ILE A 111 2.95 6.39 -2.16
N PHE A 112 2.13 6.18 -3.19
CA PHE A 112 2.05 7.07 -4.34
C PHE A 112 1.09 8.26 -4.19
N SER A 113 0.31 8.30 -3.10
CA SER A 113 -0.54 9.43 -2.73
C SER A 113 0.24 10.71 -2.39
N SER A 114 -0.46 11.86 -2.38
CA SER A 114 0.07 13.13 -1.88
C SER A 114 -0.22 13.36 -0.38
N ALA A 115 -0.70 12.35 0.34
CA ALA A 115 -0.91 12.44 1.78
C ALA A 115 0.38 12.80 2.54
N SER A 116 0.22 13.45 3.68
CA SER A 116 1.35 13.81 4.53
C SER A 116 2.07 12.56 5.05
N LEU A 117 3.39 12.63 5.22
CA LEU A 117 4.19 11.49 5.71
C LEU A 117 3.67 10.95 7.05
N ALA A 118 3.30 11.84 7.97
CA ALA A 118 2.72 11.47 9.27
C ALA A 118 1.45 10.62 9.10
N GLU A 119 0.62 10.96 8.12
CA GLU A 119 -0.62 10.24 7.85
C GLU A 119 -0.36 8.89 7.17
N LYS A 120 0.58 8.84 6.21
CA LYS A 120 1.03 7.58 5.61
C LYS A 120 1.54 6.61 6.67
N CYS A 121 2.33 7.09 7.64
CA CYS A 121 2.80 6.25 8.75
C CYS A 121 1.64 5.72 9.60
N ARG A 122 0.67 6.57 9.98
CA ARG A 122 -0.51 6.13 10.74
C ARG A 122 -1.34 5.09 9.98
N PHE A 123 -1.51 5.32 8.69
CA PHE A 123 -2.24 4.42 7.82
C PHE A 123 -1.57 3.06 7.73
N LEU A 124 -0.27 3.02 7.46
CA LEU A 124 0.50 1.78 7.39
C LEU A 124 0.54 1.05 8.74
N LEU A 125 0.67 1.77 9.86
CA LEU A 125 0.56 1.18 11.19
C LEU A 125 -0.81 0.49 11.36
N THR A 126 -1.90 1.17 10.99
CA THR A 126 -3.26 0.62 11.09
C THR A 126 -3.48 -0.58 10.17
N LEU A 127 -2.80 -0.62 9.03
CA LEU A 127 -2.91 -1.71 8.07
C LEU A 127 -2.24 -3.00 8.56
N HIS A 128 -1.14 -2.88 9.31
CA HIS A 128 -0.36 -4.00 9.84
C HIS A 128 -0.69 -4.35 11.30
N ASP A 129 -1.32 -3.46 12.06
CA ASP A 129 -1.79 -3.70 13.43
C ASP A 129 -3.09 -4.53 13.42
N ALA A 130 -2.96 -5.80 13.03
CA ALA A 130 -4.07 -6.76 13.01
C ALA A 130 -4.64 -7.01 14.41
N SER A 131 -3.82 -6.84 15.45
CA SER A 131 -4.19 -7.01 16.85
C SER A 131 -4.81 -5.78 17.51
N HIS A 132 -4.87 -4.63 16.81
CA HIS A 132 -5.31 -3.33 17.37
C HIS A 132 -4.58 -2.96 18.66
N SER A 133 -3.34 -3.41 18.81
CA SER A 133 -2.52 -3.22 20.00
C SER A 133 -1.78 -1.87 19.98
N GLY A 134 -1.77 -1.19 18.84
CA GLY A 134 -0.95 -0.01 18.59
C GLY A 134 0.53 -0.33 18.39
N THR A 135 0.89 -1.61 18.26
CA THR A 135 2.26 -2.08 18.03
C THR A 135 2.31 -3.12 16.92
N ILE A 136 3.33 -3.08 16.06
CA ILE A 136 3.58 -4.11 15.05
C ILE A 136 4.59 -5.10 15.63
N THR A 137 4.20 -6.37 15.72
CA THR A 137 5.10 -7.46 16.09
C THR A 137 5.78 -8.05 14.86
N GLY A 138 6.95 -8.67 15.01
CA GLY A 138 7.66 -9.29 13.88
C GLY A 138 6.94 -10.50 13.23
N ALA A 139 5.78 -10.88 13.75
CA ALA A 139 4.92 -11.93 13.21
C ALA A 139 3.79 -11.37 12.31
N GLU A 140 3.56 -10.05 12.32
CA GLU A 140 2.56 -9.30 11.54
C GLU A 140 3.18 -8.63 10.30
#